data_AF-A0A1X0RMW7-F1
#
_entry.id   AF-A0A1X0RMW7-F1
#
_cell.length_a   1.000
_cell.length_b   1.000
_cell.length_c   1.000
_cell.angle_alpha   90.00
_cell.angle_beta   90.00
_cell.angle_gamma   90.00
#
_symmetry.space_group_name_H-M   'P 1'
#
loop_
_entity.id
_entity.type
_entity.pdbx_description
1 polymer ?
#
loop_
_entity_poly.entity_id
_entity_poly.type
_entity_poly.pdbx_seq_one_letter_code
_entity_poly.pdbx_strand_id
1 'polypeptide(L)'
;KELVVQHFQLRQANWRISQLSKLQDKWDRMLRQYKHYSILSLPLPSIETQIEFQRYIPASYHPESSNPCLDQANRQTATEYFYSHLYSPNPVDELVIDQLLIHLPESLRLMENQHDALSAPITLEKIIQHSQRSPSKAVQRATVCLTKS
;
A
#
# COMPACT_ATOMS: atom_id res chain seq x y z
N LYS A 1 9.01 7.88 6.23
CA LYS A 1 7.68 7.51 5.66
C LYS A 1 6.89 8.73 5.19
N GLU A 2 7.04 9.90 5.80
CA GLU A 2 6.36 11.15 5.40
C GLU A 2 6.67 11.65 3.98
N LEU A 3 7.91 11.49 3.51
CA LEU A 3 8.34 11.96 2.18
C LEU A 3 7.59 11.29 1.01
N VAL A 4 7.19 10.01 1.16
CA VAL A 4 6.49 9.26 0.10
C VAL A 4 5.03 9.74 -0.03
N VAL A 5 4.38 9.99 1.10
CA VAL A 5 3.00 10.52 1.14
C VAL A 5 2.96 11.92 0.54
N GLN A 6 3.93 12.77 0.89
CA GLN A 6 4.06 14.11 0.31
C GLN A 6 4.30 14.06 -1.21
N HIS A 7 5.18 13.18 -1.69
CA HIS A 7 5.47 13.06 -3.12
C HIS A 7 4.26 12.58 -3.93
N PHE A 8 3.49 11.62 -3.40
CA PHE A 8 2.28 11.13 -4.05
C PHE A 8 1.19 12.21 -4.12
N GLN A 9 0.96 12.92 -3.02
CA GLN A 9 -0.01 14.02 -2.95
C GLN A 9 0.35 15.16 -3.91
N LEU A 10 1.63 15.54 -3.98
CA LEU A 10 2.13 16.55 -4.91
C LEU A 10 1.95 16.11 -6.37
N ARG A 11 2.29 14.85 -6.70
CA ARG A 11 2.10 14.30 -8.05
C ARG A 11 0.63 14.29 -8.45
N GLN A 12 -0.27 13.91 -7.55
CA GLN A 12 -1.71 13.92 -7.80
C GLN A 12 -2.26 15.35 -7.96
N ALA A 13 -1.81 16.28 -7.13
CA ALA A 13 -2.18 17.70 -7.25
C ALA A 13 -1.71 18.29 -8.59
N ASN A 14 -0.45 18.07 -8.96
CA ASN A 14 0.11 18.52 -10.24
C ASN A 14 -0.60 17.90 -11.45
N TRP A 15 -0.98 16.62 -11.35
CA TRP A 15 -1.79 15.97 -12.39
C TRP A 15 -3.16 16.64 -12.54
N ARG A 16 -3.86 16.92 -11.42
CA ARG A 16 -5.16 17.62 -11.46
C ARG A 16 -5.05 19.01 -12.06
N ILE A 17 -4.04 19.79 -11.68
CA ILE A 17 -3.77 21.12 -12.26
C ILE A 17 -3.59 21.00 -13.78
N SER A 18 -2.81 20.01 -14.23
CA SER A 18 -2.60 19.77 -15.66
C SER A 18 -3.87 19.35 -16.39
N GLN A 19 -4.73 18.55 -15.76
CA GLN A 19 -6.02 18.17 -16.35
C GLN A 19 -6.99 19.36 -16.43
N LEU A 20 -7.05 20.17 -15.37
CA LEU A 20 -7.87 21.39 -15.36
C LEU A 20 -7.45 22.36 -16.47
N SER A 21 -6.14 22.61 -16.63
CA SER A 21 -5.62 23.43 -17.72
C SER A 21 -6.06 22.90 -19.09
N LYS A 22 -5.91 21.59 -19.33
CA LYS A 22 -6.32 20.97 -20.61
C LYS A 22 -7.82 21.08 -20.88
N LEU A 23 -8.65 20.90 -19.85
CA LEU A 23 -10.10 21.02 -19.97
C LEU A 23 -10.53 22.47 -20.21
N GLN A 24 -9.89 23.42 -19.54
CA GLN A 24 -10.08 24.86 -19.77
C GLN A 24 -9.63 25.27 -21.18
N ASP A 25 -8.46 24.83 -21.64
CA ASP A 25 -7.97 25.10 -22.99
C ASP A 25 -8.91 24.54 -24.07
N LYS A 26 -9.47 23.35 -23.81
CA LYS A 26 -10.46 22.72 -24.69
C LYS A 26 -11.76 23.51 -24.72
N TRP A 27 -12.27 23.93 -23.56
CA TRP A 27 -13.46 24.77 -23.46
C TRP A 27 -13.28 26.10 -24.20
N ASP A 28 -12.17 26.78 -23.94
CA ASP A 28 -11.79 28.03 -24.59
C ASP A 28 -11.63 27.86 -26.11
N ARG A 29 -11.03 26.77 -26.56
CA ARG A 29 -10.91 26.46 -27.99
C ARG A 29 -12.28 26.27 -28.63
N MET A 30 -13.20 25.59 -27.95
CA MET A 30 -14.56 25.39 -28.46
C MET A 30 -15.32 26.70 -28.59
N LEU A 31 -15.20 27.60 -27.61
CA LEU A 31 -15.80 28.93 -27.68
C LEU A 31 -15.22 29.79 -28.81
N ARG A 32 -13.91 29.66 -29.09
CA ARG A 32 -13.27 30.37 -30.20
C ARG A 32 -13.66 29.80 -31.57
N GLN A 33 -13.84 28.50 -31.69
CA GLN A 33 -14.10 27.82 -32.97
C GLN A 33 -15.58 27.84 -33.38
N TYR A 34 -16.50 27.78 -32.42
CA TYR A 34 -17.93 27.66 -32.71
C TYR A 34 -18.67 28.91 -32.23
N LYS A 35 -19.07 29.75 -33.20
CA LYS A 35 -19.85 30.97 -32.93
C LYS A 35 -21.34 30.68 -32.69
N HIS A 36 -21.82 29.51 -33.14
CA HIS A 36 -23.21 29.09 -32.97
C HIS A 36 -23.37 28.16 -31.76
N TYR A 37 -24.11 28.66 -30.76
CA TYR A 37 -24.33 28.01 -29.47
C TYR A 37 -25.08 26.66 -29.58
N SER A 38 -25.88 26.46 -30.63
CA SER A 38 -26.61 25.21 -30.87
C SER A 38 -25.69 23.99 -30.99
N ILE A 39 -24.50 24.15 -31.57
CA ILE A 39 -23.50 23.09 -31.72
C ILE A 39 -22.78 22.80 -30.38
N LEU A 40 -22.73 23.81 -29.50
CA LEU A 40 -22.07 23.74 -28.19
C LEU A 40 -22.96 23.18 -27.07
N SER A 41 -24.28 23.14 -27.28
CA SER A 41 -25.27 22.72 -26.28
C SER A 41 -25.02 21.35 -25.64
N LEU A 42 -24.44 20.41 -26.38
CA LEU A 42 -24.09 19.06 -25.93
C LEU A 42 -22.69 18.97 -25.29
N PRO A 43 -21.61 19.44 -25.94
CA PRO A 43 -20.26 19.24 -25.41
C PRO A 43 -19.86 20.21 -24.30
N LEU A 44 -20.42 21.44 -24.25
CA LEU A 44 -20.01 22.45 -23.27
C LEU A 44 -20.38 22.05 -21.83
N PRO A 45 -21.62 21.60 -21.54
CA PRO A 45 -21.98 21.14 -20.18
C PRO A 45 -21.18 19.91 -19.74
N SER A 46 -20.83 19.03 -20.68
CA SER A 46 -19.99 17.86 -20.38
C SER A 46 -18.56 18.25 -19.97
N ILE A 47 -18.01 19.33 -20.51
CA ILE A 47 -16.68 19.81 -20.10
C ILE A 47 -16.77 20.55 -18.77
N GLU A 48 -17.85 21.32 -18.54
CA GLU A 48 -18.09 22.05 -17.30
C GLU A 48 -18.22 21.09 -16.10
N THR A 49 -19.02 20.04 -16.25
CA THR A 49 -19.13 18.94 -15.26
C THR A 49 -17.79 18.24 -15.00
N GLN A 50 -16.96 18.04 -16.03
CA GLN A 50 -15.61 17.47 -15.86
C GLN A 50 -14.68 18.44 -15.11
N ILE A 51 -14.78 19.75 -15.33
CA ILE A 51 -14.02 20.77 -14.61
C ILE A 51 -14.43 20.77 -13.12
N GLU A 52 -15.73 20.75 -12.83
CA GLU A 52 -16.24 20.68 -11.46
C GLU A 52 -15.76 19.43 -10.74
N PHE A 53 -15.81 18.27 -11.41
CA PHE A 53 -15.32 17.02 -10.85
C PHE A 53 -13.82 17.06 -10.53
N GLN A 54 -13.00 17.67 -11.40
CA GLN A 54 -11.56 17.81 -11.15
C GLN A 54 -11.24 18.82 -10.02
N ARG A 55 -12.14 19.78 -9.76
CA ARG A 55 -12.04 20.73 -8.65
C ARG A 55 -12.50 20.15 -7.30
N TYR A 56 -13.37 19.14 -7.32
CA TYR A 56 -13.84 18.50 -6.11
C TYR A 56 -12.73 17.67 -5.44
N ILE A 57 -12.34 18.09 -4.24
CA ILE A 57 -11.48 17.31 -3.34
C ILE A 57 -12.40 16.69 -2.28
N PRO A 58 -12.59 15.36 -2.27
CA PRO A 58 -13.32 14.72 -1.18
C PRO A 58 -12.61 15.01 0.13
N ALA A 59 -13.37 15.46 1.14
CA ALA A 59 -12.84 15.55 2.49
C ALA A 59 -12.38 14.15 2.94
N SER A 60 -11.21 14.06 3.58
CA SER A 60 -10.83 12.81 4.25
C SER A 60 -11.73 12.65 5.47
N TYR A 61 -12.32 11.47 5.66
CA TYR A 61 -13.20 11.18 6.80
C TYR A 61 -12.45 10.32 7.83
N HIS A 62 -12.73 10.55 9.10
CA HIS A 62 -12.26 9.68 10.18
C HIS A 62 -13.08 8.37 10.17
N PRO A 63 -12.44 7.19 10.25
CA PRO A 63 -13.11 5.90 10.09
C PRO A 63 -14.18 5.60 11.16
N GLU A 64 -13.95 5.97 12.43
CA GLU A 64 -14.94 5.73 13.49
C GLU A 64 -15.99 6.83 13.65
N SER A 65 -15.60 8.11 13.59
CA SER A 65 -16.52 9.21 13.85
C SER A 65 -17.32 9.66 12.63
N SER A 66 -16.99 9.14 11.43
CA SER A 66 -17.59 9.54 10.14
C SER A 66 -17.57 11.05 9.88
N ASN A 67 -16.73 11.80 10.62
CA ASN A 67 -16.61 13.24 10.50
C ASN A 67 -15.43 13.58 9.59
N PRO A 68 -15.50 14.69 8.83
CA PRO A 68 -14.39 15.13 8.01
C PRO A 68 -13.19 15.55 8.89
N CYS A 69 -12.01 15.07 8.54
CA CYS A 69 -10.73 15.36 9.17
C CYS A 69 -10.22 16.76 8.75
N LEU A 70 -10.90 17.80 9.19
CA LEU A 70 -10.52 19.20 8.92
C LEU A 70 -9.35 19.64 9.81
N ASP A 71 -9.35 19.20 11.07
CA ASP A 71 -8.36 19.58 12.07
C ASP A 71 -7.15 18.64 12.10
N GLN A 72 -6.00 19.19 12.49
CA GLN A 72 -4.75 18.43 12.63
C GLN A 72 -4.86 17.31 13.68
N ALA A 73 -5.57 17.56 14.79
CA ALA A 73 -5.80 16.57 15.83
C ALA A 73 -6.59 15.37 15.28
N ASN A 74 -7.69 15.61 14.57
CA ASN A 74 -8.49 14.55 13.94
C ASN A 74 -7.71 13.75 12.89
N ARG A 75 -6.79 14.39 12.16
CA ARG A 75 -5.88 13.70 11.23
C ARG A 75 -4.92 12.76 11.96
N GLN A 76 -4.40 13.17 13.11
CA GLN A 76 -3.51 12.33 13.93
C GLN A 76 -4.28 11.13 14.49
N THR A 77 -5.45 11.35 15.09
CA THR A 77 -6.29 10.25 15.61
C THR A 77 -6.70 9.28 14.50
N ALA A 78 -7.10 9.77 13.32
CA ALA A 78 -7.40 8.90 12.18
C ALA A 78 -6.19 8.07 11.73
N THR A 79 -4.99 8.64 11.82
CA THR A 79 -3.74 7.98 11.45
C THR A 79 -3.35 6.91 12.47
N GLU A 80 -3.47 7.21 13.76
CA GLU A 80 -3.25 6.27 14.86
C GLU A 80 -4.23 5.09 14.79
N TYR A 81 -5.51 5.38 14.57
CA TYR A 81 -6.53 4.36 14.33
C TYR A 81 -6.17 3.49 13.12
N PHE A 82 -5.81 4.10 11.99
CA PHE A 82 -5.48 3.37 10.78
C PHE A 82 -4.29 2.42 10.99
N TYR A 83 -3.19 2.90 11.58
CA TYR A 83 -2.00 2.07 11.76
C TYR A 83 -2.16 1.02 12.86
N SER A 84 -2.96 1.28 13.90
CA SER A 84 -3.30 0.24 14.89
C SER A 84 -4.09 -0.90 14.27
N HIS A 85 -5.00 -0.61 13.33
CA HIS A 85 -5.79 -1.62 12.64
C HIS A 85 -5.02 -2.30 11.50
N LEU A 86 -4.09 -1.60 10.83
CA LEU A 86 -3.28 -2.16 9.74
C LEU A 86 -2.36 -3.30 10.21
N TYR A 87 -1.85 -3.19 11.44
CA TYR A 87 -0.96 -4.16 12.05
C TYR A 87 -1.65 -5.04 13.08
N SER A 88 -2.97 -4.92 13.23
CA SER A 88 -3.72 -5.88 14.04
C SER A 88 -3.68 -7.22 13.31
N PRO A 89 -3.10 -8.27 13.91
CA PRO A 89 -3.09 -9.58 13.28
C PRO A 89 -4.54 -10.01 13.08
N ASN A 90 -4.92 -10.32 11.84
CA ASN A 90 -6.21 -10.94 11.59
C ASN A 90 -6.30 -12.18 12.48
N PRO A 91 -7.43 -12.39 13.18
CA PRO A 91 -7.60 -13.59 13.98
C PRO A 91 -7.41 -14.80 13.07
N VAL A 92 -6.62 -15.76 13.55
CA VAL A 92 -6.39 -17.00 12.81
C VAL A 92 -7.72 -17.75 12.78
N ASP A 93 -8.22 -18.04 11.59
CA ASP A 93 -9.44 -18.83 11.41
C ASP A 93 -9.09 -20.32 11.55
N GLU A 94 -9.32 -20.85 12.75
CA GLU A 94 -9.03 -22.26 13.08
C GLU A 94 -9.82 -23.23 12.18
N LEU A 95 -11.03 -22.87 11.74
CA LEU A 95 -11.83 -23.70 10.84
C LEU A 95 -11.17 -23.86 9.47
N VAL A 96 -10.54 -22.79 8.96
CA VAL A 96 -9.83 -22.82 7.69
C VAL A 96 -8.57 -23.67 7.80
N ILE A 97 -7.86 -23.60 8.93
CA ILE A 97 -6.71 -24.46 9.19
C ILE A 97 -7.12 -25.92 9.18
N ASP A 98 -8.17 -26.27 9.92
CA ASP A 98 -8.65 -27.65 10.01
C ASP A 98 -9.08 -28.19 8.64
N GLN A 99 -9.81 -27.39 7.85
CA GLN A 99 -10.18 -27.76 6.48
C GLN A 99 -8.93 -28.01 5.61
N LEU A 100 -7.91 -27.17 5.73
CA LEU A 100 -6.69 -27.29 4.96
C LEU A 100 -5.88 -28.53 5.36
N LEU A 101 -5.86 -28.88 6.65
CA LEU A 101 -5.18 -30.07 7.18
C LEU A 101 -5.91 -31.37 6.82
N ILE A 102 -7.25 -31.34 6.72
CA ILE A 102 -8.06 -32.49 6.26
C ILE A 102 -7.75 -32.82 4.80
N HIS A 103 -7.53 -31.81 3.96
CA HIS A 103 -7.23 -32.01 2.54
C HIS A 103 -5.73 -32.26 2.24
N LEU A 104 -4.86 -32.21 3.25
CA LEU A 104 -3.44 -32.48 3.06
C LEU A 104 -3.21 -33.99 2.84
N PRO A 105 -2.63 -34.40 1.69
CA PRO A 105 -2.35 -35.81 1.43
C PRO A 105 -1.33 -36.37 2.42
N GLU A 106 -1.49 -37.65 2.78
CA GLU A 106 -0.67 -38.34 3.80
C GLU A 106 0.84 -38.27 3.50
N SER A 107 1.23 -38.22 2.23
CA SER A 107 2.63 -38.10 1.81
C SER A 107 3.31 -36.78 2.20
N LEU A 108 2.53 -35.75 2.54
CA LEU A 108 3.02 -34.44 3.00
C LEU A 108 2.87 -34.24 4.50
N ARG A 109 2.30 -35.22 5.22
CA ARG A 109 2.21 -35.17 6.69
C ARG A 109 3.57 -35.51 7.27
N LEU A 110 4.11 -34.57 8.05
CA LEU A 110 5.35 -34.80 8.79
C LEU A 110 5.07 -35.85 9.87
N MET A 111 5.92 -36.88 9.93
CA MET A 111 5.89 -37.82 11.05
C MET A 111 6.40 -37.11 12.31
N GLU A 112 5.90 -37.54 13.49
CA GLU A 112 6.23 -36.97 14.81
C GLU A 112 7.75 -36.79 15.01
N ASN A 113 8.54 -37.77 14.54
CA ASN A 113 10.00 -37.73 14.63
C ASN A 113 10.68 -36.64 13.78
N GLN A 114 10.05 -36.21 12.69
CA GLN A 114 10.53 -35.10 11.86
C GLN A 114 10.06 -33.76 12.41
N HIS A 115 8.88 -33.73 13.05
CA HIS A 115 8.36 -32.54 13.69
C HIS A 115 9.26 -32.07 14.84
N ASP A 116 9.71 -32.98 15.71
CA ASP A 116 10.63 -32.65 16.82
C ASP A 116 11.95 -32.08 16.31
N ALA A 117 12.48 -32.64 15.22
CA ALA A 117 13.73 -32.17 14.63
C ALA A 117 13.63 -30.78 13.99
N LEU A 118 12.46 -30.45 13.43
CA LEU A 118 12.17 -29.17 12.75
C LEU A 118 11.71 -28.07 13.70
N SER A 119 11.01 -28.43 14.79
CA SER A 119 10.55 -27.50 15.83
C SER A 119 11.61 -27.21 16.90
N ALA A 120 12.67 -28.03 16.98
CA ALA A 120 13.79 -27.80 17.87
C ALA A 120 14.41 -26.40 17.67
N PRO A 121 14.71 -25.66 18.74
CA PRO A 121 15.34 -24.36 18.66
C PRO A 121 16.63 -24.40 17.84
N ILE A 122 16.83 -23.41 16.97
CA ILE A 122 18.07 -23.25 16.23
C ILE A 122 19.13 -22.73 17.21
N THR A 123 20.07 -23.58 17.60
CA THR A 123 21.19 -23.18 18.46
C THR A 123 22.33 -22.55 17.66
N LEU A 124 23.12 -21.71 18.32
CA LEU A 124 24.24 -21.01 17.70
C LEU A 124 25.29 -21.99 17.14
N GLU A 125 25.51 -23.11 17.83
CA GLU A 125 26.46 -24.14 17.44
C GLU A 125 26.06 -24.80 16.10
N LYS A 126 24.75 -25.04 15.89
CA LYS A 126 24.23 -25.54 14.61
C LYS A 126 24.51 -24.55 13.48
N ILE A 127 24.33 -23.25 13.71
CA ILE A 127 24.58 -22.20 12.71
C ILE A 127 26.07 -22.21 12.33
N ILE A 128 26.98 -22.24 13.31
CA ILE A 128 28.42 -22.27 13.06
C ILE A 128 28.80 -23.53 12.26
N GLN A 129 28.32 -24.69 12.69
CA GLN A 129 28.59 -25.98 12.04
C GLN A 129 28.11 -26.02 10.58
N HIS A 130 26.93 -25.48 10.30
CA HIS A 130 26.38 -25.43 8.95
C HIS A 130 27.03 -24.34 8.08
N SER A 131 27.48 -23.23 8.66
CA SER A 131 28.20 -22.17 7.94
C SER A 131 29.51 -22.66 7.32
N GLN A 132 30.21 -23.60 7.97
CA GLN A 132 31.45 -24.19 7.49
C GLN A 132 31.28 -25.04 6.22
N ARG A 133 30.05 -25.46 5.90
CA ARG A 133 29.72 -26.23 4.69
C ARG A 133 29.43 -25.32 3.48
N SER A 134 29.42 -24.01 3.67
CA SER A 134 29.16 -23.04 2.59
C SER A 134 30.44 -22.77 1.79
N PRO A 135 30.36 -22.66 0.44
CA PRO A 135 31.53 -22.42 -0.40
C PRO A 135 32.25 -21.10 -0.04
N SER A 136 33.56 -21.21 0.13
CA SER A 136 34.49 -20.24 0.75
C SER A 136 34.40 -18.78 0.24
N LYS A 137 33.92 -18.53 -0.99
CA LYS A 137 33.90 -17.18 -1.56
C LYS A 137 32.92 -16.21 -0.87
N ALA A 138 31.91 -16.70 -0.16
CA ALA A 138 30.95 -15.86 0.56
C ALA A 138 31.34 -15.61 2.04
N VAL A 139 32.08 -16.53 2.66
CA VAL A 139 32.41 -16.49 4.10
C VAL A 139 33.37 -15.36 4.44
N GLN A 140 34.28 -14.99 3.53
CA GLN A 140 35.27 -13.94 3.79
C GLN A 140 34.69 -12.52 3.92
N ARG A 141 33.45 -12.26 3.45
CA ARG A 141 32.83 -10.92 3.56
C ARG A 141 32.05 -10.71 4.86
N ALA A 142 31.56 -11.76 5.52
CA ALA A 142 30.73 -11.63 6.71
C ALA A 142 31.55 -11.51 8.01
N THR A 143 32.69 -12.19 8.11
CA THR A 143 33.49 -12.22 9.35
C THR A 143 34.19 -10.90 9.66
N VAL A 144 34.45 -10.06 8.65
CA VAL A 144 35.13 -8.75 8.82
C VAL A 144 34.24 -7.71 9.49
N CYS A 145 32.92 -7.87 9.44
CA CYS A 145 31.98 -6.87 9.98
C CYS A 145 31.67 -7.04 11.47
N LEU A 146 31.98 -8.18 12.10
CA LEU A 146 31.63 -8.45 13.50
C LEU A 146 32.78 -8.19 14.49
N THR A 147 34.00 -7.92 14.02
CA THR A 147 35.17 -7.65 14.89
C THR A 147 35.59 -6.19 14.91
N LYS A 148 34.74 -5.28 14.42
CA LYS A 148 34.93 -3.83 14.53
C LYS A 148 33.74 -3.19 15.25
N SER A 149 33.70 -3.38 16.57
CA SER A 149 33.04 -2.50 17.54
C SER A 149 33.90 -2.44 18.79
#